data_AF-A0A2E0TLI1-F1
#
_entry.id   AF-A0A2E0TLI1-F1
#
_cell.length_a   1.000
_cell.length_b   1.000
_cell.length_c   1.000
_cell.angle_alpha   90.00
_cell.angle_beta   90.00
_cell.angle_gamma   90.00
#
_symmetry.space_group_name_H-M   'P 1'
#
loop_
_entity.id
_entity.type
_entity.pdbx_description
1 polymer ?
#
loop_
_entity_poly.entity_id
_entity_poly.type
_entity_poly.pdbx_seq_one_letter_code
_entity_poly.pdbx_strand_id
1 'polypeptide(L)'
;MRGPLLRFLLLGLLACGDGGGAPFVAMTFNTGTTEGLNHDEDLADGYTSAEATISDTHYGDGLAFLPAVAQTRAFFAEVRPDVVAFQEIFYSDECATIPEDAHAGFVCETWSPGDPTVALSILPMGYQVACQLEKPDKCVAVKRSFGVFRGCDADLCLDHLDGARVPDCGGGSRVGRGVIERADGTTLTVVSFHGSSGVTEEEQACRVRQLEQVFVDLDGEPAANGERNLILGDFNTDPGRLASGDASAARLLDFVATDPADASRPFRFHSEVGRMAPGSYAGLFDIDHVISDAFEGACEIPGFTGERPPVLDFTYFDHAPVICTLR
;
A
#
# COMPACT_ATOMS: atom_id res chain seq x y z
N MET A 1 18.82 75.07 -13.41
CA MET A 1 17.85 74.01 -13.09
C MET A 1 18.32 72.73 -13.78
N ARG A 2 18.98 71.83 -13.04
CA ARG A 2 19.43 70.51 -13.51
C ARG A 2 18.71 69.47 -12.65
N GLY A 3 17.81 68.70 -13.25
CA GLY A 3 17.11 67.60 -12.58
C GLY A 3 17.88 66.29 -12.70
N PRO A 4 17.84 65.40 -11.69
CA PRO A 4 18.56 64.13 -11.76
C PRO A 4 17.76 63.07 -12.53
N LEU A 5 18.44 62.36 -13.44
CA LEU A 5 17.94 61.14 -14.07
C LEU A 5 17.92 59.99 -13.05
N LEU A 6 16.73 59.47 -12.77
CA LEU A 6 16.51 58.26 -11.97
C LEU A 6 16.75 57.04 -12.87
N ARG A 7 17.85 56.32 -12.66
CA ARG A 7 18.12 55.02 -13.29
C ARG A 7 17.32 53.94 -12.55
N PHE A 8 16.32 53.36 -13.21
CA PHE A 8 15.71 52.10 -12.77
C PHE A 8 16.68 50.95 -13.05
N LEU A 9 17.24 50.38 -11.99
CA LEU A 9 17.85 49.04 -12.03
C LEU A 9 16.70 48.03 -12.07
N LEU A 10 16.53 47.31 -13.19
CA LEU A 10 15.82 46.03 -13.18
C LEU A 10 16.76 44.99 -12.54
N LEU A 11 16.47 44.62 -11.29
CA LEU A 11 16.96 43.36 -10.76
C LEU A 11 16.14 42.23 -11.37
N GLY A 12 16.77 41.42 -12.22
CA GLY A 12 16.24 40.13 -12.62
C GLY A 12 16.23 39.19 -11.42
N LEU A 13 15.05 38.96 -10.84
CA LEU A 13 14.80 37.85 -9.94
C LEU A 13 14.88 36.57 -10.79
N LEU A 14 16.03 35.89 -10.73
CA LEU A 14 16.12 34.47 -11.06
C LEU A 14 15.26 33.74 -10.03
N ALA A 15 14.00 33.49 -10.38
CA ALA A 15 13.19 32.52 -9.68
C ALA A 15 13.82 31.15 -9.97
N CYS A 16 14.66 30.66 -9.05
CA CYS A 16 14.84 29.23 -8.91
C CYS A 16 13.45 28.67 -8.64
N GLY A 17 12.81 28.11 -9.66
CA GLY A 17 11.55 27.41 -9.49
C GLY A 17 11.82 26.23 -8.57
N ASP A 18 11.36 26.31 -7.33
CA ASP A 18 11.22 25.17 -6.44
C ASP A 18 10.26 24.20 -7.12
N GLY A 19 10.82 23.32 -7.96
CA GLY A 19 10.07 22.29 -8.70
C GLY A 19 9.57 21.15 -7.83
N GLY A 20 9.70 21.26 -6.50
CA GLY A 20 9.13 20.30 -5.55
C GLY A 20 7.64 20.58 -5.39
N GLY A 21 6.80 19.59 -5.71
CA GLY A 21 5.37 19.69 -5.46
C GLY A 21 5.07 19.88 -3.97
N ALA A 22 3.83 20.22 -3.64
CA ALA A 22 3.39 20.17 -2.24
C ALA A 22 3.60 18.75 -1.70
N PRO A 23 4.11 18.58 -0.46
CA PRO A 23 4.24 17.26 0.13
C PRO A 23 2.90 16.52 0.20
N PHE A 24 2.94 15.20 0.07
CA PHE A 24 1.77 14.34 0.17
C PHE A 24 2.09 13.06 0.95
N VAL A 25 1.06 12.40 1.46
CA VAL A 25 1.21 11.17 2.25
C VAL A 25 0.86 9.95 1.40
N ALA A 26 1.81 9.04 1.25
CA ALA A 26 1.61 7.73 0.65
C ALA A 26 1.67 6.65 1.74
N MET A 27 0.85 5.61 1.62
CA MET A 27 0.83 4.52 2.59
C MET A 27 0.69 3.17 1.89
N THR A 28 1.42 2.17 2.36
CA THR A 28 1.05 0.77 2.15
C THR A 28 0.44 0.23 3.44
N PHE A 29 -0.69 -0.46 3.30
CA PHE A 29 -1.51 -0.97 4.39
C PHE A 29 -1.92 -2.39 4.04
N ASN A 30 -1.03 -3.33 4.37
CA ASN A 30 -1.41 -4.72 4.51
C ASN A 30 -1.93 -4.91 5.93
N THR A 31 -3.06 -5.57 6.09
CA THR A 31 -3.47 -5.99 7.42
C THR A 31 -2.78 -7.27 7.81
N GLY A 32 -2.90 -8.30 6.98
CA GLY A 32 -2.61 -9.69 7.27
C GLY A 32 -3.05 -10.17 8.64
N THR A 33 -3.62 -11.35 8.68
CA THR A 33 -3.90 -12.00 9.95
C THR A 33 -3.34 -13.40 9.87
N THR A 34 -2.86 -13.92 10.99
CA THR A 34 -2.41 -15.31 11.01
C THR A 34 -2.77 -15.96 12.33
N GLU A 35 -3.16 -17.23 12.27
CA GLU A 35 -3.30 -18.08 13.46
C GLU A 35 -1.97 -18.24 14.23
N GLY A 36 -0.84 -17.88 13.62
CA GLY A 36 0.49 -17.96 14.22
C GLY A 36 0.81 -16.90 15.28
N LEU A 37 -0.02 -15.87 15.44
CA LEU A 37 0.15 -14.86 16.49
C LEU A 37 -0.44 -15.33 17.83
N ASN A 38 0.03 -14.72 18.93
CA ASN A 38 -0.50 -15.02 20.25
C ASN A 38 -1.73 -14.15 20.55
N HIS A 39 -2.91 -14.64 20.17
CA HIS A 39 -4.19 -13.95 20.32
C HIS A 39 -4.78 -14.03 21.74
N ASP A 40 -4.25 -14.90 22.61
CA ASP A 40 -4.85 -15.16 23.94
C ASP A 40 -4.15 -14.40 25.09
N GLU A 41 -3.25 -13.46 24.78
CA GLU A 41 -2.55 -12.66 25.81
C GLU A 41 -3.43 -11.57 26.43
N ASP A 42 -4.28 -10.92 25.64
CA ASP A 42 -5.23 -9.92 26.11
C ASP A 42 -6.65 -10.27 25.67
N LEU A 43 -7.47 -10.75 26.59
CA LEU A 43 -8.85 -11.14 26.28
C LEU A 43 -9.82 -9.95 26.28
N ALA A 44 -9.35 -8.72 26.52
CA ALA A 44 -10.20 -7.54 26.63
C ALA A 44 -10.68 -7.02 25.26
N ASP A 45 -9.98 -7.36 24.19
CA ASP A 45 -10.30 -7.01 22.79
C ASP A 45 -11.41 -7.89 22.18
N GLY A 46 -11.63 -9.08 22.74
CA GLY A 46 -12.54 -10.11 22.23
C GLY A 46 -12.03 -10.90 21.03
N TYR A 47 -10.77 -10.74 20.62
CA TYR A 47 -10.15 -11.49 19.52
C TYR A 47 -9.22 -12.57 20.07
N THR A 48 -9.74 -13.78 20.23
CA THR A 48 -8.98 -14.93 20.75
C THR A 48 -8.50 -15.85 19.63
N SER A 49 -7.78 -16.91 19.98
CA SER A 49 -7.46 -17.98 19.03
C SER A 49 -8.70 -18.58 18.35
N ALA A 50 -9.87 -18.54 18.98
CA ALA A 50 -11.12 -19.01 18.37
C ALA A 50 -11.59 -18.09 17.23
N GLU A 51 -11.54 -16.78 17.43
CA GLU A 51 -11.83 -15.79 16.39
C GLU A 51 -10.79 -15.83 15.27
N ALA A 52 -9.51 -16.09 15.59
CA ALA A 52 -8.47 -16.28 14.59
C ALA A 52 -8.77 -17.44 13.63
N THR A 53 -9.23 -18.58 14.15
CA THR A 53 -9.66 -19.71 13.31
C THR A 53 -10.91 -19.39 12.48
N ILE A 54 -11.86 -18.61 13.01
CA ILE A 54 -13.01 -18.14 12.22
C ILE A 54 -12.53 -17.23 11.08
N SER A 55 -11.61 -16.32 11.35
CA SER A 55 -11.03 -15.42 10.35
C SER A 55 -10.36 -16.22 9.24
N ASP A 56 -9.40 -17.09 9.56
CA ASP A 56 -8.70 -17.93 8.57
C ASP A 56 -9.67 -18.77 7.73
N THR A 57 -10.65 -19.41 8.38
CA THR A 57 -11.58 -20.33 7.71
C THR A 57 -12.56 -19.62 6.77
N HIS A 58 -13.02 -18.41 7.13
CA HIS A 58 -14.17 -17.77 6.46
C HIS A 58 -13.88 -16.40 5.84
N TYR A 59 -12.97 -15.64 6.43
CA TYR A 59 -12.62 -14.28 6.03
C TYR A 59 -11.20 -14.19 5.42
N GLY A 60 -10.45 -15.30 5.44
CA GLY A 60 -9.04 -15.35 5.12
C GLY A 60 -8.23 -14.44 6.05
N ASP A 61 -7.14 -13.90 5.50
CA ASP A 61 -6.24 -12.97 6.20
C ASP A 61 -6.77 -11.52 6.21
N GLY A 62 -8.08 -11.39 5.91
CA GLY A 62 -8.77 -10.14 5.66
C GLY A 62 -9.07 -9.33 6.92
N LEU A 63 -8.92 -7.99 6.86
CA LEU A 63 -9.52 -7.10 7.88
C LEU A 63 -11.05 -7.26 7.93
N ALA A 64 -11.54 -8.04 8.88
CA ALA A 64 -12.97 -8.37 9.01
C ALA A 64 -13.50 -8.29 10.44
N PHE A 65 -12.65 -8.29 11.47
CA PHE A 65 -13.09 -8.22 12.86
C PHE A 65 -13.56 -6.80 13.22
N LEU A 66 -14.78 -6.66 13.74
CA LEU A 66 -15.44 -5.36 13.90
C LEU A 66 -14.65 -4.36 14.79
N PRO A 67 -14.10 -4.76 15.96
CA PRO A 67 -13.22 -3.89 16.74
C PRO A 67 -11.98 -3.40 15.96
N ALA A 68 -11.34 -4.27 15.17
CA ALA A 68 -10.18 -3.91 14.36
C ALA A 68 -10.56 -2.92 13.24
N VAL A 69 -11.71 -3.13 12.59
CA VAL A 69 -12.26 -2.21 11.57
C VAL A 69 -12.52 -0.84 12.19
N ALA A 70 -13.05 -0.77 13.41
CA ALA A 70 -13.33 0.48 14.10
C ALA A 70 -12.06 1.27 14.44
N GLN A 71 -11.04 0.62 14.99
CA GLN A 71 -9.75 1.27 15.29
C GLN A 71 -9.01 1.68 14.02
N THR A 72 -9.02 0.82 12.99
CA THR A 72 -8.46 1.15 11.67
C THR A 72 -9.14 2.39 11.08
N ARG A 73 -10.46 2.49 11.15
CA ARG A 73 -11.20 3.70 10.71
C ARG A 73 -10.74 4.96 11.46
N ALA A 74 -10.56 4.88 12.78
CA ALA A 74 -10.07 6.00 13.58
C ALA A 74 -8.64 6.41 13.16
N PHE A 75 -7.78 5.43 12.93
CA PHE A 75 -6.42 5.64 12.44
C PHE A 75 -6.41 6.35 11.07
N PHE A 76 -7.21 5.91 10.11
CA PHE A 76 -7.34 6.57 8.80
C PHE A 76 -7.91 7.99 8.88
N ALA A 77 -8.81 8.25 9.85
CA ALA A 77 -9.32 9.59 10.11
C ALA A 77 -8.24 10.55 10.63
N GLU A 78 -7.22 10.03 11.31
CA GLU A 78 -6.06 10.80 11.76
C GLU A 78 -5.02 10.99 10.66
N VAL A 79 -4.54 9.89 10.05
CA VAL A 79 -3.45 9.91 9.06
C VAL A 79 -3.87 10.60 7.76
N ARG A 80 -5.10 10.32 7.29
CA ARG A 80 -5.69 10.86 6.05
C ARG A 80 -4.75 10.83 4.84
N PRO A 81 -4.19 9.65 4.49
CA PRO A 81 -3.21 9.52 3.40
C PRO A 81 -3.78 10.04 2.08
N ASP A 82 -2.94 10.60 1.22
CA ASP A 82 -3.37 11.06 -0.11
C ASP A 82 -3.49 9.90 -1.09
N VAL A 83 -2.60 8.90 -0.96
CA VAL A 83 -2.64 7.62 -1.68
C VAL A 83 -2.39 6.50 -0.69
N VAL A 84 -3.19 5.43 -0.72
CA VAL A 84 -2.96 4.22 0.06
C VAL A 84 -3.14 2.98 -0.80
N ALA A 85 -2.23 2.01 -0.72
CA ALA A 85 -2.45 0.68 -1.26
C ALA A 85 -2.85 -0.28 -0.14
N PHE A 86 -3.98 -0.94 -0.32
CA PHE A 86 -4.53 -1.98 0.52
C PHE A 86 -4.12 -3.35 0.05
N GLN A 87 -3.72 -4.21 0.99
CA GLN A 87 -3.54 -5.64 0.79
C GLN A 87 -4.32 -6.36 1.88
N GLU A 88 -4.93 -7.50 1.52
CA GLU A 88 -5.65 -8.36 2.46
C GLU A 88 -6.77 -7.61 3.20
N ILE A 89 -7.49 -6.72 2.50
CA ILE A 89 -8.71 -6.13 3.03
C ILE A 89 -9.88 -7.02 2.63
N PHE A 90 -10.67 -7.47 3.61
CA PHE A 90 -11.81 -8.34 3.32
C PHE A 90 -12.81 -7.68 2.35
N TYR A 91 -13.26 -8.45 1.34
CA TYR A 91 -14.26 -7.99 0.38
C TYR A 91 -15.66 -8.35 0.84
N SER A 92 -16.43 -7.34 1.25
CA SER A 92 -17.71 -7.53 1.95
C SER A 92 -18.77 -8.35 1.21
N ASP A 93 -18.76 -8.42 -0.13
CA ASP A 93 -19.74 -9.26 -0.85
C ASP A 93 -19.50 -10.76 -0.64
N GLU A 94 -18.32 -11.18 -0.16
CA GLU A 94 -18.05 -12.56 0.22
C GLU A 94 -18.92 -13.02 1.40
N CYS A 95 -19.47 -12.09 2.19
CA CYS A 95 -20.45 -12.38 3.24
C CYS A 95 -21.66 -13.16 2.73
N ALA A 96 -22.03 -13.02 1.44
CA ALA A 96 -23.11 -13.81 0.84
C ALA A 96 -22.85 -15.32 0.84
N THR A 97 -21.60 -15.74 1.01
CA THR A 97 -21.16 -17.15 0.99
C THR A 97 -20.72 -17.67 2.36
N ILE A 98 -20.54 -16.78 3.34
CA ILE A 98 -20.08 -17.13 4.68
C ILE A 98 -21.28 -17.62 5.53
N PRO A 99 -21.16 -18.75 6.25
CA PRO A 99 -22.21 -19.24 7.15
C PRO A 99 -22.62 -18.23 8.24
N GLU A 100 -23.92 -18.13 8.55
CA GLU A 100 -24.45 -17.18 9.55
C GLU A 100 -23.84 -17.35 10.95
N ASP A 101 -23.45 -18.57 11.34
CA ASP A 101 -22.81 -18.85 12.63
C ASP A 101 -21.35 -18.33 12.71
N ALA A 102 -20.75 -17.96 11.59
CA ALA A 102 -19.44 -17.30 11.51
C ALA A 102 -19.54 -15.76 11.43
N HIS A 103 -20.74 -15.17 11.52
CA HIS A 103 -20.92 -13.72 11.36
C HIS A 103 -20.63 -12.93 12.63
N ALA A 104 -20.94 -13.48 13.81
CA ALA A 104 -20.86 -12.76 15.08
C ALA A 104 -19.46 -12.20 15.35
N GLY A 105 -19.35 -10.90 15.60
CA GLY A 105 -18.10 -10.18 15.83
C GLY A 105 -17.37 -9.69 14.56
N PHE A 106 -17.83 -10.11 13.38
CA PHE A 106 -17.22 -9.77 12.09
C PHE A 106 -18.11 -8.89 11.23
N VAL A 107 -17.55 -8.32 10.18
CA VAL A 107 -18.26 -7.40 9.26
C VAL A 107 -19.54 -7.99 8.67
N CYS A 108 -19.64 -9.31 8.51
CA CYS A 108 -20.85 -9.95 7.99
C CYS A 108 -22.03 -9.90 8.95
N GLU A 109 -21.83 -9.66 10.26
CA GLU A 109 -22.90 -9.56 11.27
C GLU A 109 -23.98 -8.54 10.87
N THR A 110 -23.58 -7.45 10.24
CA THR A 110 -24.48 -6.33 9.90
C THR A 110 -24.54 -6.05 8.40
N TRP A 111 -23.84 -6.84 7.59
CA TRP A 111 -23.73 -6.61 6.16
C TRP A 111 -25.03 -6.94 5.43
N SER A 112 -25.34 -6.14 4.42
CA SER A 112 -26.38 -6.38 3.44
C SER A 112 -25.85 -6.13 2.02
N PRO A 113 -26.43 -6.79 0.98
CA PRO A 113 -26.04 -6.54 -0.41
C PRO A 113 -26.10 -5.05 -0.78
N GLY A 114 -24.98 -4.52 -1.27
CA GLY A 114 -24.83 -3.12 -1.64
C GLY A 114 -24.28 -2.21 -0.54
N ASP A 115 -24.03 -2.73 0.67
CA ASP A 115 -23.29 -2.00 1.69
C ASP A 115 -21.85 -1.71 1.22
N PRO A 116 -21.22 -0.62 1.70
CA PRO A 116 -19.83 -0.32 1.37
C PRO A 116 -18.89 -1.46 1.77
N THR A 117 -17.85 -1.70 0.96
CA THR A 117 -16.78 -2.65 1.32
C THR A 117 -16.01 -2.18 2.55
N VAL A 118 -15.22 -3.08 3.17
CA VAL A 118 -14.32 -2.70 4.27
C VAL A 118 -13.36 -1.59 3.85
N ALA A 119 -12.77 -1.67 2.66
CA ALA A 119 -11.86 -0.65 2.13
C ALA A 119 -12.50 0.74 2.07
N LEU A 120 -13.77 0.84 1.65
CA LEU A 120 -14.52 2.11 1.69
C LEU A 120 -14.89 2.52 3.11
N SER A 121 -15.25 1.56 3.95
CA SER A 121 -15.76 1.80 5.30
C SER A 121 -14.71 2.35 6.25
N ILE A 122 -13.44 1.94 6.12
CA ILE A 122 -12.35 2.45 6.97
C ILE A 122 -11.85 3.83 6.56
N LEU A 123 -12.10 4.25 5.32
CA LEU A 123 -11.69 5.55 4.82
C LEU A 123 -12.66 6.66 5.25
N PRO A 124 -12.15 7.88 5.53
CA PRO A 124 -13.00 9.06 5.60
C PRO A 124 -13.71 9.31 4.28
N MET A 125 -14.77 10.12 4.29
CA MET A 125 -15.40 10.58 3.05
C MET A 125 -14.40 11.28 2.13
N GLY A 126 -14.60 11.13 0.82
CA GLY A 126 -13.83 11.82 -0.21
C GLY A 126 -12.65 11.04 -0.78
N TYR A 127 -12.71 9.71 -0.75
CA TYR A 127 -11.76 8.83 -1.44
C TYR A 127 -12.41 8.15 -2.64
N GLN A 128 -11.60 7.76 -3.61
CA GLN A 128 -11.92 6.72 -4.59
C GLN A 128 -11.05 5.50 -4.32
N VAL A 129 -11.60 4.31 -4.56
CA VAL A 129 -10.91 3.03 -4.44
C VAL A 129 -10.96 2.33 -5.79
N ALA A 130 -9.81 1.88 -6.29
CA ALA A 130 -9.68 1.07 -7.50
C ALA A 130 -8.99 -0.25 -7.14
N CYS A 131 -9.57 -1.38 -7.52
CA CYS A 131 -9.06 -2.70 -7.12
C CYS A 131 -8.35 -3.42 -8.26
N GLN A 132 -7.44 -4.33 -7.88
CA GLN A 132 -6.70 -5.18 -8.79
C GLN A 132 -7.65 -6.12 -9.56
N LEU A 133 -7.26 -6.45 -10.79
CA LEU A 133 -7.99 -7.40 -11.62
C LEU A 133 -8.21 -8.74 -10.89
N GLU A 134 -9.49 -9.08 -10.71
CA GLU A 134 -10.01 -10.29 -10.07
C GLU A 134 -9.53 -10.47 -8.62
N LYS A 135 -9.16 -9.36 -7.97
CA LYS A 135 -8.71 -9.29 -6.58
C LYS A 135 -9.30 -8.08 -5.87
N PRO A 136 -10.55 -8.18 -5.40
CA PRO A 136 -11.22 -7.08 -4.71
C PRO A 136 -10.67 -6.82 -3.30
N ASP A 137 -9.78 -7.69 -2.80
CA ASP A 137 -9.07 -7.56 -1.52
C ASP A 137 -7.76 -6.74 -1.63
N LYS A 138 -7.36 -6.38 -2.86
CA LYS A 138 -6.15 -5.61 -3.15
C LYS A 138 -6.55 -4.38 -3.94
N CYS A 139 -6.44 -3.20 -3.33
CA CYS A 139 -6.91 -1.97 -3.95
C CYS A 139 -5.95 -0.82 -3.70
N VAL A 140 -6.09 0.25 -4.47
CA VAL A 140 -5.49 1.54 -4.18
C VAL A 140 -6.60 2.54 -3.95
N ALA A 141 -6.50 3.32 -2.89
CA ALA A 141 -7.35 4.47 -2.70
C ALA A 141 -6.59 5.78 -2.90
N VAL A 142 -7.30 6.75 -3.48
CA VAL A 142 -6.81 8.12 -3.65
C VAL A 142 -7.81 9.09 -3.04
N LYS A 143 -7.29 10.04 -2.27
CA LYS A 143 -8.07 11.14 -1.72
C LYS A 143 -8.43 12.09 -2.86
N ARG A 144 -9.72 12.37 -3.07
CA ARG A 144 -10.22 13.20 -4.19
C ARG A 144 -9.63 14.61 -4.23
N SER A 145 -9.23 15.16 -3.08
CA SER A 145 -8.54 16.46 -3.03
C SER A 145 -7.10 16.42 -3.56
N PHE A 146 -6.48 15.23 -3.60
CA PHE A 146 -5.16 15.00 -4.19
C PHE A 146 -5.27 14.64 -5.68
N GLY A 147 -6.24 13.79 -6.04
CA GLY A 147 -6.47 13.38 -7.42
C GLY A 147 -7.59 12.35 -7.55
N VAL A 148 -7.82 11.88 -8.78
CA VAL A 148 -8.83 10.86 -9.11
C VAL A 148 -8.22 9.81 -10.03
N PHE A 149 -8.72 8.58 -9.98
CA PHE A 149 -8.29 7.55 -10.94
C PHE A 149 -8.88 7.85 -12.31
N ARG A 150 -8.04 7.88 -13.34
CA ARG A 150 -8.48 8.00 -14.73
C ARG A 150 -9.47 6.86 -15.04
N GLY A 151 -10.66 7.23 -15.51
CA GLY A 151 -11.72 6.29 -15.92
C GLY A 151 -12.52 5.66 -14.79
N CYS A 152 -12.28 6.02 -13.52
CA CYS A 152 -13.10 5.56 -12.39
C CYS A 152 -14.01 6.70 -11.92
N ASP A 153 -15.31 6.60 -12.20
CA ASP A 153 -16.30 7.64 -11.84
C ASP A 153 -17.03 7.36 -10.52
N ALA A 154 -16.89 6.15 -9.97
CA ALA A 154 -17.51 5.75 -8.71
C ALA A 154 -16.58 5.98 -7.51
N ASP A 155 -17.08 5.70 -6.31
CA ASP A 155 -16.25 5.64 -5.09
C ASP A 155 -15.47 4.32 -5.02
N LEU A 156 -15.99 3.24 -5.61
CA LEU A 156 -15.32 1.95 -5.76
C LEU A 156 -15.39 1.48 -7.22
N CYS A 157 -14.24 1.15 -7.79
CA CYS A 157 -14.10 0.57 -9.12
C CYS A 157 -13.35 -0.77 -9.01
N LEU A 158 -14.11 -1.86 -9.01
CA LEU A 158 -13.57 -3.22 -9.05
C LEU A 158 -12.91 -3.50 -10.40
N ASP A 159 -11.85 -4.32 -10.40
CA ASP A 159 -11.10 -4.70 -11.61
C ASP A 159 -10.63 -3.50 -12.46
N HIS A 160 -10.40 -2.36 -11.82
CA HIS A 160 -10.07 -1.10 -12.49
C HIS A 160 -8.57 -0.91 -12.70
N LEU A 161 -7.74 -1.46 -11.81
CA LEU A 161 -6.30 -1.40 -11.98
C LEU A 161 -5.87 -2.41 -13.06
N ASP A 162 -5.13 -1.92 -14.07
CA ASP A 162 -4.55 -2.76 -15.10
C ASP A 162 -3.66 -3.82 -14.44
N GLY A 163 -3.86 -5.08 -14.79
CA GLY A 163 -3.18 -6.19 -14.16
C GLY A 163 -3.19 -7.41 -15.06
N ALA A 164 -2.37 -8.41 -14.71
CA ALA A 164 -2.32 -9.67 -15.41
C ALA A 164 -2.02 -10.80 -14.42
N ARG A 165 -2.65 -11.95 -14.64
CA ARG A 165 -2.33 -13.16 -13.88
C ARG A 165 -0.93 -13.64 -14.25
N VAL A 166 -0.19 -14.09 -13.24
CA VAL A 166 0.95 -14.99 -13.45
C VAL A 166 0.47 -16.42 -13.24
N PRO A 167 0.55 -17.31 -14.23
CA PRO A 167 0.12 -18.69 -14.09
C PRO A 167 0.74 -19.36 -12.85
N ASP A 168 -0.10 -20.08 -12.13
CA ASP A 168 0.24 -20.87 -10.94
C ASP A 168 0.79 -20.05 -9.76
N CYS A 169 0.62 -18.71 -9.76
CA CYS A 169 1.11 -17.81 -8.70
C CYS A 169 -0.02 -17.18 -7.87
N GLY A 170 -0.97 -18.02 -7.46
CA GLY A 170 -2.18 -17.60 -6.75
C GLY A 170 -3.33 -17.19 -7.67
N GLY A 171 -4.41 -16.70 -7.08
CA GLY A 171 -5.56 -16.20 -7.84
C GLY A 171 -5.37 -14.76 -8.34
N GLY A 172 -6.06 -14.41 -9.43
CA GLY A 172 -6.14 -13.04 -9.97
C GLY A 172 -4.81 -12.36 -10.23
N SER A 173 -4.82 -11.03 -10.35
CA SER A 173 -3.59 -10.24 -10.46
C SER A 173 -2.95 -10.02 -9.08
N ARG A 174 -1.61 -9.99 -9.04
CA ARG A 174 -0.82 -9.56 -7.86
C ARG A 174 -0.24 -8.16 -8.01
N VAL A 175 -0.34 -7.61 -9.22
CA VAL A 175 0.14 -6.29 -9.61
C VAL A 175 -1.04 -5.53 -10.19
N GLY A 176 -1.27 -4.30 -9.72
CA GLY A 176 -2.28 -3.41 -10.29
C GLY A 176 -1.68 -2.05 -10.60
N ARG A 177 -1.72 -1.63 -11.87
CA ARG A 177 -1.34 -0.29 -12.34
C ARG A 177 -2.58 0.59 -12.46
N GLY A 178 -2.52 1.77 -11.87
CA GLY A 178 -3.52 2.82 -12.05
C GLY A 178 -2.86 4.15 -12.42
N VAL A 179 -3.61 5.02 -13.09
CA VAL A 179 -3.19 6.41 -13.35
C VAL A 179 -4.06 7.35 -12.54
N ILE A 180 -3.43 8.13 -11.66
CA ILE A 180 -4.07 9.19 -10.89
C ILE A 180 -3.88 10.52 -11.61
N GLU A 181 -4.97 11.18 -11.95
CA GLU A 181 -5.01 12.56 -12.42
C GLU A 181 -5.03 13.48 -11.20
N ARG A 182 -3.91 14.15 -10.94
CA ARG A 182 -3.71 14.95 -9.73
C ARG A 182 -4.40 16.30 -9.86
N ALA A 183 -4.81 16.86 -8.72
CA ALA A 183 -5.48 18.16 -8.65
C ALA A 183 -4.59 19.33 -9.14
N ASP A 184 -3.27 19.14 -9.18
CA ASP A 184 -2.31 20.10 -9.74
C ASP A 184 -2.16 20.01 -11.28
N GLY A 185 -2.91 19.11 -11.93
CA GLY A 185 -2.87 18.88 -13.37
C GLY A 185 -1.78 17.91 -13.84
N THR A 186 -0.95 17.37 -12.93
CA THR A 186 0.04 16.33 -13.26
C THR A 186 -0.58 14.93 -13.17
N THR A 187 0.14 13.92 -13.66
CA THR A 187 -0.27 12.51 -13.54
C THR A 187 0.70 11.75 -12.65
N LEU A 188 0.18 10.78 -11.91
CA LEU A 188 0.95 9.82 -11.13
C LEU A 188 0.55 8.41 -11.55
N THR A 189 1.51 7.60 -11.99
CA THR A 189 1.30 6.15 -12.11
C THR A 189 1.49 5.53 -10.75
N VAL A 190 0.46 4.85 -10.25
CA VAL A 190 0.52 4.10 -9.00
C VAL A 190 0.47 2.61 -9.29
N VAL A 191 1.33 1.84 -8.64
CA VAL A 191 1.36 0.38 -8.72
C VAL A 191 1.13 -0.19 -7.34
N SER A 192 0.07 -0.98 -7.18
CA SER A 192 -0.11 -1.84 -6.01
C SER A 192 0.55 -3.18 -6.28
N PHE A 193 1.36 -3.65 -5.33
CA PHE A 193 2.00 -4.95 -5.36
C PHE A 193 1.54 -5.78 -4.16
N HIS A 194 1.19 -7.04 -4.38
CA HIS A 194 1.05 -7.99 -3.30
C HIS A 194 1.60 -9.33 -3.77
N GLY A 195 2.89 -9.53 -3.54
CA GLY A 195 3.64 -10.68 -4.03
C GLY A 195 3.11 -12.00 -3.48
N SER A 196 3.36 -13.10 -4.20
CA SER A 196 3.08 -14.44 -3.66
C SER A 196 3.82 -14.65 -2.33
N SER A 197 3.10 -15.10 -1.30
CA SER A 197 3.65 -15.45 0.00
C SER A 197 4.44 -16.76 -0.04
N GLY A 198 5.17 -17.05 1.04
CA GLY A 198 5.92 -18.30 1.24
C GLY A 198 7.42 -18.19 0.93
N VAL A 199 8.16 -19.29 1.12
CA VAL A 199 9.64 -19.30 1.13
C VAL A 199 10.26 -20.31 0.17
N THR A 200 9.45 -21.14 -0.47
CA THR A 200 9.91 -22.16 -1.41
C THR A 200 10.44 -21.52 -2.70
N GLU A 201 11.27 -22.26 -3.45
CA GLU A 201 11.80 -21.78 -4.74
C GLU A 201 10.69 -21.44 -5.75
N GLU A 202 9.57 -22.18 -5.72
CA GLU A 202 8.42 -21.94 -6.60
C GLU A 202 7.71 -20.62 -6.25
N GLU A 203 7.50 -20.36 -4.96
CA GLU A 203 6.91 -19.11 -4.47
C GLU A 203 7.81 -17.91 -4.76
N GLN A 204 9.12 -18.06 -4.55
CA GLN A 204 10.10 -17.03 -4.93
C GLN A 204 10.09 -16.78 -6.45
N ALA A 205 10.01 -17.84 -7.27
CA ALA A 205 9.92 -17.71 -8.73
C ALA A 205 8.62 -17.01 -9.16
N CYS A 206 7.53 -17.22 -8.44
CA CYS A 206 6.29 -16.47 -8.62
C CYS A 206 6.47 -14.99 -8.32
N ARG A 207 7.07 -14.64 -7.18
CA ARG A 207 7.40 -13.24 -6.86
C ARG A 207 8.30 -12.60 -7.90
N VAL A 208 9.32 -13.31 -8.38
CA VAL A 208 10.18 -12.82 -9.48
C VAL A 208 9.36 -12.46 -10.71
N ARG A 209 8.48 -13.35 -11.19
CA ARG A 209 7.62 -13.07 -12.35
C ARG A 209 6.67 -11.89 -12.11
N GLN A 210 6.17 -11.71 -10.89
CA GLN A 210 5.34 -10.56 -10.53
C GLN A 210 6.16 -9.26 -10.52
N LEU A 211 7.40 -9.29 -10.04
CA LEU A 211 8.32 -8.16 -10.14
C LEU A 211 8.63 -7.80 -11.59
N GLU A 212 8.76 -8.77 -12.50
CA GLU A 212 8.89 -8.49 -13.94
C GLU A 212 7.68 -7.72 -14.49
N GLN A 213 6.46 -7.99 -14.01
CA GLN A 213 5.29 -7.21 -14.41
C GLN A 213 5.44 -5.73 -14.00
N VAL A 214 6.01 -5.47 -12.82
CA VAL A 214 6.22 -4.10 -12.35
C VAL A 214 7.23 -3.35 -13.22
N PHE A 215 8.38 -3.97 -13.48
CA PHE A 215 9.56 -3.25 -13.98
C PHE A 215 9.93 -3.55 -15.44
N VAL A 216 9.37 -4.59 -16.06
CA VAL A 216 9.78 -5.04 -17.40
C VAL A 216 8.60 -5.12 -18.35
N ASP A 217 7.58 -5.91 -18.04
CA ASP A 217 6.47 -6.14 -18.96
C ASP A 217 5.22 -6.68 -18.23
N LEU A 218 4.19 -5.84 -18.11
CA LEU A 218 2.85 -6.22 -17.67
C LEU A 218 1.95 -6.59 -18.86
N ASP A 219 1.90 -5.71 -19.86
CA ASP A 219 0.95 -5.76 -20.99
C ASP A 219 1.53 -5.22 -22.31
N GLY A 220 2.83 -5.42 -22.52
CA GLY A 220 3.65 -4.86 -23.60
C GLY A 220 4.56 -3.72 -23.13
N GLU A 221 4.40 -3.29 -21.88
CA GLU A 221 5.17 -2.26 -21.19
C GLU A 221 5.20 -2.53 -19.67
N PRO A 222 6.18 -2.00 -18.91
CA PRO A 222 6.20 -2.12 -17.46
C PRO A 222 4.94 -1.55 -16.79
N ALA A 223 4.56 -2.07 -15.61
CA ALA A 223 3.52 -1.43 -14.81
C ALA A 223 3.95 -0.02 -14.35
N ALA A 224 5.24 0.17 -14.03
CA ALA A 224 5.81 1.44 -13.62
C ALA A 224 6.34 2.25 -14.84
N ASN A 225 5.45 2.60 -15.77
CA ASN A 225 5.76 3.26 -17.05
C ASN A 225 5.41 4.77 -17.10
N GLY A 226 4.97 5.37 -16.00
CA GLY A 226 4.62 6.79 -15.95
C GLY A 226 5.84 7.72 -15.95
N GLU A 227 5.59 9.03 -16.07
CA GLU A 227 6.61 10.06 -15.82
C GLU A 227 7.01 10.16 -14.34
N ARG A 228 6.08 9.78 -13.45
CA ARG A 228 6.27 9.68 -12.01
C ARG A 228 5.59 8.43 -11.54
N ASN A 229 6.32 7.56 -10.86
CA ASN A 229 5.83 6.26 -10.43
C ASN A 229 5.88 6.15 -8.90
N LEU A 230 4.83 5.58 -8.33
CA LEU A 230 4.74 5.23 -6.92
C LEU A 230 4.29 3.78 -6.81
N ILE A 231 5.15 2.94 -6.26
CA ILE A 231 4.89 1.52 -6.07
C ILE A 231 4.74 1.28 -4.56
N LEU A 232 3.64 0.65 -4.16
CA LEU A 232 3.23 0.44 -2.78
C LEU A 232 2.77 -1.00 -2.61
N GLY A 233 3.12 -1.64 -1.51
CA GLY A 233 2.53 -2.93 -1.17
C GLY A 233 3.39 -3.82 -0.31
N ASP A 234 2.86 -5.02 -0.08
CA ASP A 234 3.56 -6.15 0.50
C ASP A 234 4.30 -6.95 -0.58
N PHE A 235 5.63 -6.92 -0.51
CA PHE A 235 6.49 -7.61 -1.45
C PHE A 235 6.70 -9.09 -1.12
N ASN A 236 6.28 -9.54 0.07
CA ASN A 236 6.52 -10.88 0.59
C ASN A 236 8.00 -11.32 0.54
N THR A 237 8.91 -10.34 0.55
CA THR A 237 10.36 -10.56 0.55
C THR A 237 11.07 -9.35 1.15
N ASP A 238 12.15 -9.61 1.89
CA ASP A 238 12.94 -8.57 2.55
C ASP A 238 14.28 -8.43 1.83
N PRO A 239 14.44 -7.42 0.94
CA PRO A 239 15.67 -7.24 0.17
C PRO A 239 16.88 -6.92 1.05
N GLY A 240 16.69 -6.34 2.23
CA GLY A 240 17.77 -5.98 3.17
C GLY A 240 18.37 -7.19 3.89
N ARG A 241 17.57 -8.25 4.10
CA ARG A 241 17.95 -9.44 4.88
C ARG A 241 18.07 -10.71 4.07
N LEU A 242 17.28 -10.85 3.01
CA LEU A 242 17.08 -12.11 2.31
C LEU A 242 17.70 -12.18 0.91
N ALA A 243 18.26 -11.10 0.37
CA ALA A 243 18.80 -11.08 -1.00
C ALA A 243 19.86 -12.15 -1.32
N SER A 244 20.53 -12.75 -0.32
CA SER A 244 21.47 -13.86 -0.56
C SER A 244 20.80 -15.24 -0.66
N GLY A 245 19.54 -15.38 -0.29
CA GLY A 245 18.82 -16.67 -0.23
C GLY A 245 17.39 -16.65 -0.77
N ASP A 246 16.84 -15.48 -1.08
CA ASP A 246 15.57 -15.29 -1.76
C ASP A 246 15.82 -14.62 -3.13
N ALA A 247 15.52 -15.36 -4.20
CA ALA A 247 15.72 -14.89 -5.56
C ALA A 247 14.87 -13.65 -5.89
N SER A 248 13.71 -13.49 -5.26
CA SER A 248 12.85 -12.32 -5.45
C SER A 248 13.38 -11.07 -4.75
N ALA A 249 13.96 -11.20 -3.55
CA ALA A 249 14.68 -10.11 -2.88
C ALA A 249 15.87 -9.63 -3.74
N ALA A 250 16.68 -10.57 -4.24
CA ALA A 250 17.79 -10.24 -5.15
C ALA A 250 17.29 -9.55 -6.41
N ARG A 251 16.18 -10.05 -6.99
CA ARG A 251 15.60 -9.49 -8.21
C ARG A 251 15.05 -8.08 -8.01
N LEU A 252 14.40 -7.81 -6.89
CA LEU A 252 13.92 -6.46 -6.57
C LEU A 252 15.09 -5.47 -6.51
N LEU A 253 16.23 -5.88 -5.95
CA LEU A 253 17.45 -5.08 -5.92
C LEU A 253 18.11 -4.86 -7.29
N ASP A 254 17.73 -5.58 -8.35
CA ASP A 254 18.20 -5.22 -9.70
C ASP A 254 17.57 -3.90 -10.17
N PHE A 255 16.35 -3.61 -9.72
CA PHE A 255 15.55 -2.46 -10.16
C PHE A 255 15.59 -1.28 -9.20
N VAL A 256 15.76 -1.54 -7.90
CA VAL A 256 15.56 -0.53 -6.85
C VAL A 256 16.84 -0.34 -6.03
N ALA A 257 17.27 0.91 -5.90
CA ALA A 257 18.40 1.29 -5.08
C ALA A 257 18.03 1.34 -3.59
N THR A 258 18.89 0.75 -2.75
CA THR A 258 18.83 0.86 -1.29
C THR A 258 19.65 2.04 -0.77
N ASP A 259 20.67 2.47 -1.50
CA ASP A 259 21.42 3.68 -1.23
C ASP A 259 20.86 4.82 -2.11
N PRO A 260 20.32 5.91 -1.52
CA PRO A 260 19.87 7.07 -2.27
C PRO A 260 20.94 7.71 -3.17
N ALA A 261 22.23 7.45 -2.91
CA ALA A 261 23.34 7.91 -3.75
C ALA A 261 23.58 7.02 -4.99
N ASP A 262 22.98 5.84 -5.08
CA ASP A 262 23.08 4.94 -6.23
C ASP A 262 22.19 5.42 -7.38
N ALA A 263 22.74 6.33 -8.19
CA ALA A 263 22.09 6.84 -9.38
C ALA A 263 22.05 5.86 -10.57
N SER A 264 22.56 4.62 -10.41
CA SER A 264 22.55 3.62 -11.49
C SER A 264 21.18 2.97 -11.69
N ARG A 265 20.29 3.08 -10.69
CA ARG A 265 18.91 2.59 -10.73
C ARG A 265 17.94 3.76 -10.69
N PRO A 266 16.86 3.73 -11.49
CA PRO A 266 15.89 4.82 -11.52
C PRO A 266 15.00 4.83 -10.26
N PHE A 267 14.70 3.67 -9.68
CA PHE A 267 13.85 3.56 -8.49
C PHE A 267 14.67 3.51 -7.21
N ARG A 268 14.09 4.01 -6.12
CA ARG A 268 14.63 3.95 -4.76
C ARG A 268 13.55 3.55 -3.76
N PHE A 269 13.98 2.88 -2.69
CA PHE A 269 13.14 2.69 -1.52
C PHE A 269 12.97 4.01 -0.76
N HIS A 270 11.75 4.25 -0.28
CA HIS A 270 11.45 5.26 0.73
C HIS A 270 11.34 4.65 2.12
N SER A 271 10.80 3.44 2.20
CA SER A 271 10.93 2.58 3.38
C SER A 271 12.41 2.27 3.64
N GLU A 272 12.79 2.15 4.90
CA GLU A 272 14.17 1.84 5.27
C GLU A 272 14.49 0.40 4.88
N VAL A 273 15.47 0.16 4.02
CA VAL A 273 15.91 -1.20 3.69
C VAL A 273 17.29 -1.49 4.25
N GLY A 274 17.41 -2.58 5.00
CA GLY A 274 18.69 -3.06 5.49
C GLY A 274 18.53 -4.06 6.62
N ARG A 275 19.66 -4.63 7.04
CA ARG A 275 19.66 -5.68 8.07
C ARG A 275 19.04 -5.25 9.41
N MET A 276 19.10 -3.95 9.70
CA MET A 276 18.61 -3.33 10.94
C MET A 276 17.32 -2.53 10.75
N ALA A 277 16.76 -2.50 9.54
CA ALA A 277 15.50 -1.81 9.29
C ALA A 277 14.40 -2.33 10.23
N PRO A 278 13.49 -1.51 10.73
CA PRO A 278 12.34 -2.02 11.49
C PRO A 278 11.51 -2.96 10.60
N GLY A 279 11.08 -4.11 11.12
CA GLY A 279 10.25 -5.03 10.36
C GLY A 279 8.79 -4.59 10.33
N SER A 280 8.18 -4.53 9.15
CA SER A 280 6.74 -4.31 8.99
C SER A 280 5.92 -5.56 9.26
N TYR A 281 6.50 -6.77 9.06
CA TYR A 281 5.83 -8.05 9.28
C TYR A 281 6.30 -8.71 10.59
N ALA A 282 5.38 -8.82 11.54
CA ALA A 282 5.54 -9.31 12.91
C ALA A 282 6.71 -8.63 13.68
N GLY A 283 7.15 -7.45 13.24
CA GLY A 283 8.36 -6.79 13.74
C GLY A 283 9.68 -7.47 13.33
N LEU A 284 9.64 -8.46 12.43
CA LEU A 284 10.78 -9.32 12.08
C LEU A 284 11.37 -9.02 10.70
N PHE A 285 10.52 -8.87 9.69
CA PHE A 285 10.92 -8.66 8.30
C PHE A 285 10.33 -7.36 7.77
N ASP A 286 11.09 -6.65 6.95
CA ASP A 286 10.63 -5.46 6.26
C ASP A 286 10.24 -5.88 4.83
N ILE A 287 8.96 -6.15 4.64
CA ILE A 287 8.41 -6.65 3.36
C ILE A 287 7.38 -5.69 2.77
N ASP A 288 6.88 -4.74 3.55
CA ASP A 288 5.99 -3.68 3.08
C ASP A 288 6.81 -2.48 2.64
N HIS A 289 6.70 -2.10 1.37
CA HIS A 289 7.59 -1.09 0.81
C HIS A 289 6.85 0.02 0.07
N VAL A 290 7.47 1.20 0.12
CA VAL A 290 7.13 2.36 -0.70
C VAL A 290 8.33 2.68 -1.57
N ILE A 291 8.13 2.67 -2.89
CA ILE A 291 9.19 2.80 -3.88
C ILE A 291 8.79 3.87 -4.90
N SER A 292 9.73 4.70 -5.33
CA SER A 292 9.50 5.70 -6.39
C SER A 292 10.78 5.98 -7.18
N ASP A 293 10.60 6.46 -8.40
CA ASP A 293 11.64 7.05 -9.26
C ASP A 293 11.65 8.58 -9.25
N ALA A 294 10.62 9.22 -8.70
CA ALA A 294 10.36 10.64 -8.88
C ALA A 294 10.31 11.44 -7.57
N PHE A 295 10.05 10.80 -6.44
CA PHE A 295 9.81 11.50 -5.18
C PHE A 295 10.94 11.33 -4.18
N GLU A 296 11.09 12.29 -3.28
CA GLU A 296 11.94 12.16 -2.08
C GLU A 296 11.07 12.18 -0.84
N GLY A 297 11.54 11.58 0.25
CA GLY A 297 10.78 11.58 1.49
C GLY A 297 11.35 10.66 2.56
N ALA A 298 10.59 10.52 3.63
CA ALA A 298 10.89 9.61 4.74
C ALA A 298 9.60 8.91 5.16
N CYS A 299 9.78 7.72 5.76
CA CYS A 299 8.67 6.90 6.22
C CYS A 299 8.73 6.62 7.72
N GLU A 300 7.58 6.33 8.29
CA GLU A 300 7.40 5.79 9.63
C GLU A 300 6.55 4.51 9.59
N ILE A 301 6.75 3.65 10.58
CA ILE A 301 6.00 2.41 10.81
C ILE A 301 5.38 2.56 12.20
N PRO A 302 4.06 2.77 12.32
CA PRO A 302 3.41 3.02 13.60
C PRO A 302 3.69 1.91 14.60
N GLY A 303 4.07 2.28 15.83
CA GLY A 303 4.47 1.33 16.87
C GLY A 303 5.94 0.89 16.85
N PHE A 304 6.65 1.08 15.73
CA PHE A 304 8.05 0.65 15.58
C PHE A 304 9.01 1.81 15.38
N THR A 305 8.61 2.81 14.59
CA THR A 305 9.37 4.04 14.36
C THR A 305 8.51 5.28 14.50
N GLY A 306 9.16 6.42 14.71
CA GLY A 306 8.47 7.68 14.98
C GLY A 306 7.79 7.69 16.34
N GLU A 307 6.77 8.55 16.47
CA GLU A 307 6.01 8.74 17.71
C GLU A 307 4.58 8.17 17.61
N ARG A 308 4.19 7.69 16.43
CA ARG A 308 2.82 7.22 16.18
C ARG A 308 2.59 5.87 16.85
N PRO A 309 1.51 5.69 17.64
CA PRO A 309 1.18 4.39 18.22
C PRO A 309 0.79 3.38 17.13
N PRO A 310 0.81 2.06 17.43
CA PRO A 310 0.27 1.05 16.52
C PRO A 310 -1.18 1.35 16.10
N VAL A 311 -1.61 0.76 14.97
CA VAL A 311 -2.99 0.92 14.46
C VAL A 311 -4.02 0.37 15.44
N LEU A 312 -3.69 -0.76 16.07
CA LEU A 312 -4.52 -1.49 17.02
C LEU A 312 -3.85 -1.50 18.39
N ASP A 313 -4.64 -1.41 19.46
CA ASP A 313 -4.16 -1.63 20.82
C ASP A 313 -4.13 -3.12 21.24
N PHE A 314 -4.35 -4.02 20.29
CA PHE A 314 -4.33 -5.47 20.47
C PHE A 314 -3.71 -6.25 19.30
N THR A 315 -3.46 -7.54 19.52
CA THR A 315 -2.86 -8.44 18.52
C THR A 315 -3.92 -8.92 17.53
N TYR A 316 -3.78 -8.54 16.26
CA TYR A 316 -4.65 -8.99 15.17
C TYR A 316 -3.89 -8.97 13.85
N PHE A 317 -3.33 -7.80 13.52
CA PHE A 317 -2.46 -7.65 12.36
C PHE A 317 -1.10 -8.30 12.60
N ASP A 318 -0.64 -9.07 11.62
CA ASP A 318 0.78 -9.43 11.52
C ASP A 318 1.58 -8.40 10.71
N HIS A 319 0.93 -7.46 10.02
CA HIS A 319 1.60 -6.32 9.38
C HIS A 319 1.40 -5.00 10.14
N ALA A 320 2.40 -4.13 10.01
CA ALA A 320 2.33 -2.72 10.37
C ALA A 320 2.44 -1.87 9.10
N PRO A 321 1.57 -0.86 8.92
CA PRO A 321 1.60 -0.07 7.71
C PRO A 321 2.84 0.80 7.62
N VAL A 322 3.27 1.10 6.39
CA VAL A 322 4.38 2.03 6.14
C VAL A 322 3.83 3.33 5.59
N ILE A 323 4.04 4.43 6.32
CA ILE A 323 3.53 5.76 5.99
C ILE A 323 4.70 6.65 5.57
N CYS A 324 4.66 7.18 4.36
CA CYS A 324 5.70 8.03 3.81
C CYS A 324 5.17 9.44 3.51
N THR A 325 5.91 10.46 3.93
CA THR A 325 5.69 11.84 3.47
C THR A 325 6.64 12.13 2.32
N LEU A 326 6.08 12.33 1.13
CA LEU A 326 6.80 12.44 -0.14
C LEU A 326 6.66 13.83 -0.77
N ARG A 327 7.60 14.23 -1.63
CA ARG A 327 7.62 15.51 -2.38
C ARG A 327 8.24 15.37 -3.76
#